data_AF-A0A517N7S2-F1
#
_entry.id   AF-A0A517N7S2-F1
#
_cell.length_a   1.000
_cell.length_b   1.000
_cell.length_c   1.000
_cell.angle_alpha   90.00
_cell.angle_beta   90.00
_cell.angle_gamma   90.00
#
_symmetry.space_group_name_H-M   'P 1'
#
loop_
_entity.id
_entity.type
_entity.pdbx_description
1 polymer ?
#
loop_
_entity_poly.entity_id
_entity_poly.type
_entity_poly.pdbx_seq_one_letter_code
_entity_poly.pdbx_strand_id
1 'polypeptide(L)'
;MWPFQNRESKKRTPCVSIGDIVATWGQDGWSFSDGTIDFTMYENDIFDTSILHKLPDLRTWISNLQTEIDAIINEHVADWGLERDDREIVAIDVSRLATENQVDVAYGCEQWADYGVNIVITNGRITESYGGD
;
A
#
# COMPACT_ATOMS: atom_id res chain seq x y z
N MET A 1 -8.56 -46.38 -26.29
CA MET A 1 -8.88 -45.57 -25.10
C MET A 1 -7.67 -44.72 -24.79
N TRP A 2 -7.75 -43.41 -25.04
CA TRP A 2 -6.73 -42.42 -24.69
C TRP A 2 -7.23 -41.65 -23.46
N PRO A 3 -6.43 -41.39 -22.41
CA PRO A 3 -6.88 -40.54 -21.33
C PRO A 3 -6.68 -39.08 -21.73
N PHE A 4 -7.77 -38.31 -21.72
CA PHE A 4 -7.67 -36.86 -21.67
C PHE A 4 -7.15 -36.49 -20.28
N GLN A 5 -5.90 -36.03 -20.19
CA GLN A 5 -5.48 -35.27 -19.02
C GLN A 5 -6.33 -33.99 -19.00
N ASN A 6 -7.25 -33.91 -18.04
CA ASN A 6 -7.80 -32.64 -17.60
C ASN A 6 -6.62 -31.77 -17.14
N ARG A 7 -6.07 -30.97 -18.05
CA ARG A 7 -5.30 -29.79 -17.66
C ARG A 7 -6.30 -28.90 -16.95
N GLU A 8 -6.25 -28.89 -15.60
CA GLU A 8 -6.86 -27.83 -14.83
C GLU A 8 -6.39 -26.51 -15.45
N SER A 9 -7.31 -25.79 -16.10
CA SER A 9 -7.01 -24.46 -16.57
C SER A 9 -6.64 -23.67 -15.33
N LYS A 10 -5.36 -23.26 -15.19
CA LYS A 10 -4.95 -22.27 -14.20
C LYS A 10 -6.02 -21.19 -14.19
N LYS A 11 -6.80 -21.09 -13.10
CA LYS A 11 -7.82 -20.04 -12.96
C LYS A 11 -7.08 -18.74 -13.25
N ARG A 12 -7.49 -18.02 -14.30
CA ARG A 12 -6.87 -16.74 -14.61
C ARG A 12 -7.14 -15.84 -13.43
N THR A 13 -6.06 -15.35 -12.83
CA THR A 13 -6.10 -14.32 -11.81
C THR A 13 -6.91 -13.14 -12.37
N PRO A 14 -7.97 -12.68 -11.67
CA PRO A 14 -8.69 -11.48 -12.09
C PRO A 14 -7.71 -10.30 -12.28
N CYS A 15 -7.87 -9.56 -13.36
CA CYS A 15 -7.07 -8.38 -13.65
C CYS A 15 -7.96 -7.28 -14.23
N VAL A 16 -7.69 -6.03 -13.84
CA VAL A 16 -8.35 -4.82 -14.35
C VAL A 16 -7.26 -3.90 -14.89
N SER A 17 -7.45 -3.36 -16.10
CA SER A 17 -6.48 -2.44 -16.72
C SER A 17 -7.15 -1.11 -17.03
N ILE A 18 -6.55 -0.01 -16.58
CA ILE A 18 -7.08 1.35 -16.71
C ILE A 18 -5.91 2.27 -17.05
N GLY A 19 -5.84 2.71 -18.31
CA GLY A 19 -4.66 3.41 -18.81
C GLY A 19 -3.42 2.52 -18.68
N ASP A 20 -2.39 3.04 -18.03
CA ASP A 20 -1.13 2.32 -17.79
C ASP A 20 -1.13 1.48 -16.50
N ILE A 21 -2.18 1.58 -15.68
CA ILE A 21 -2.30 0.85 -14.42
C ILE A 21 -2.92 -0.51 -14.67
N VAL A 22 -2.27 -1.55 -14.16
CA VAL A 22 -2.77 -2.92 -14.14
C VAL A 22 -2.95 -3.36 -12.70
N ALA A 23 -4.20 -3.58 -12.30
CA ALA A 23 -4.55 -4.15 -11.01
C ALA A 23 -4.75 -5.66 -11.13
N THR A 24 -4.18 -6.40 -10.19
CA THR A 24 -4.23 -7.86 -10.14
C THR A 24 -4.79 -8.34 -8.80
N TRP A 25 -5.68 -9.32 -8.83
CA TRP A 25 -6.24 -9.91 -7.61
C TRP A 25 -5.33 -11.03 -7.08
N GLY A 26 -4.68 -10.82 -5.95
CA GLY A 26 -3.77 -11.77 -5.31
C GLY A 26 -4.44 -12.66 -4.25
N GLN A 27 -3.60 -13.22 -3.39
CA GLN A 27 -4.03 -13.97 -2.20
C GLN A 27 -4.69 -13.05 -1.17
N ASP A 28 -4.18 -11.83 -1.03
CA ASP A 28 -4.55 -10.92 0.04
C ASP A 28 -5.49 -9.80 -0.42
N GLY A 29 -5.64 -9.58 -1.73
CA GLY A 29 -6.56 -8.56 -2.27
C GLY A 29 -6.12 -8.06 -3.64
N TRP A 30 -6.62 -6.89 -4.05
CA TRP A 30 -6.13 -6.24 -5.26
C TRP A 30 -4.79 -5.55 -4.99
N SER A 31 -3.85 -5.67 -5.92
CA SER A 31 -2.60 -4.92 -5.94
C SER A 31 -2.38 -4.25 -7.30
N PHE A 32 -1.76 -3.07 -7.29
CA PHE A 32 -1.35 -2.35 -8.49
C PHE A 32 -0.19 -1.41 -8.16
N SER A 33 0.54 -0.96 -9.18
CA SER A 33 1.66 -0.04 -9.00
C SER A 33 1.45 1.23 -9.81
N ASP A 34 1.90 2.36 -9.29
CA ASP A 34 1.98 3.65 -10.02
C ASP A 34 3.39 4.24 -9.85
N GLY A 35 4.26 3.89 -10.81
CA GLY A 35 5.69 4.15 -10.74
C GLY A 35 6.41 3.15 -9.83
N THR A 36 7.03 3.64 -8.76
CA THR A 36 7.76 2.83 -7.77
C THR A 36 6.95 2.53 -6.50
N ILE A 37 5.70 3.01 -6.44
CA ILE A 37 4.84 2.84 -5.27
C ILE A 37 3.85 1.73 -5.56
N ASP A 38 3.83 0.73 -4.67
CA ASP A 38 2.88 -0.36 -4.69
C ASP A 38 1.66 -0.01 -3.82
N PHE A 39 0.48 -0.28 -4.38
CA PHE A 39 -0.81 -0.03 -3.76
C PHE A 39 -1.53 -1.36 -3.55
N THR A 40 -2.21 -1.47 -2.41
CA THR A 40 -2.94 -2.67 -2.02
C THR A 40 -4.35 -2.33 -1.58
N MET A 41 -5.27 -3.26 -1.77
CA MET A 41 -6.68 -3.14 -1.40
C MET A 41 -7.19 -4.50 -0.94
N TYR A 42 -7.23 -4.71 0.37
CA TYR A 42 -7.53 -5.99 1.02
C TYR A 42 -9.03 -6.20 1.26
N GLU A 43 -9.78 -5.12 1.55
CA GLU A 43 -11.16 -5.21 2.04
C GLU A 43 -12.23 -5.33 0.93
N ASN A 44 -11.83 -5.30 -0.36
CA ASN A 44 -12.77 -5.14 -1.48
C ASN A 44 -12.63 -6.24 -2.55
N ASP A 45 -13.66 -7.07 -2.72
CA ASP A 45 -13.71 -8.12 -3.76
C ASP A 45 -13.73 -7.55 -5.19
N ILE A 46 -14.21 -6.31 -5.35
CA ILE A 46 -14.31 -5.62 -6.64
C ILE A 46 -13.32 -4.46 -6.64
N PHE A 47 -12.52 -4.36 -7.70
CA PHE A 47 -11.60 -3.24 -7.87
C PHE A 47 -12.39 -1.93 -8.10
N ASP A 48 -12.42 -1.05 -7.10
CA ASP A 48 -13.01 0.27 -7.22
C ASP A 48 -12.07 1.20 -7.98
N THR A 49 -12.40 1.44 -9.25
CA THR A 49 -11.57 2.27 -10.13
C THR A 49 -11.54 3.74 -9.74
N SER A 50 -12.48 4.21 -8.90
CA SER A 50 -12.54 5.60 -8.47
C SER A 50 -11.33 6.02 -7.63
N ILE A 51 -10.66 5.05 -6.97
CA ILE A 51 -9.45 5.29 -6.17
C ILE A 51 -8.31 5.86 -7.03
N LEU A 52 -8.26 5.49 -8.32
CA LEU A 52 -7.19 5.93 -9.23
C LEU A 52 -7.21 7.45 -9.43
N HIS A 53 -8.39 8.07 -9.38
CA HIS A 53 -8.52 9.52 -9.49
C HIS A 53 -8.07 10.27 -8.23
N LYS A 54 -7.95 9.57 -7.09
CA LYS A 54 -7.51 10.15 -5.81
C LYS A 54 -6.00 10.02 -5.58
N LEU A 55 -5.28 9.24 -6.40
CA LEU A 55 -3.82 9.07 -6.26
C LEU A 55 -3.03 10.39 -6.31
N PRO A 56 -3.37 11.37 -7.17
CA PRO A 56 -2.68 12.67 -7.16
C PRO A 56 -2.86 13.44 -5.84
N ASP A 57 -4.06 13.36 -5.23
CA ASP A 57 -4.34 14.00 -3.95
C ASP A 57 -3.55 13.32 -2.82
N LEU A 58 -3.49 11.98 -2.84
CA LEU A 58 -2.69 11.19 -1.92
C LEU A 58 -1.20 11.57 -1.99
N ARG A 59 -0.62 11.66 -3.19
CA ARG A 59 0.77 12.13 -3.38
C ARG A 59 0.98 13.52 -2.78
N THR A 60 -0.01 14.41 -2.95
CA THR A 60 0.01 15.74 -2.36
C THR A 60 -0.05 15.71 -0.83
N TRP A 61 -0.87 14.84 -0.24
CA TRP A 61 -0.93 14.68 1.22
C TRP A 61 0.39 14.22 1.79
N ILE A 62 0.98 13.15 1.26
CA ILE A 62 2.26 12.61 1.72
C ILE A 62 3.34 13.69 1.63
N SER A 63 3.43 14.39 0.50
CA SER A 63 4.40 15.47 0.32
C SER A 63 4.23 16.62 1.33
N ASN A 64 3.00 16.98 1.67
CA ASN A 64 2.73 18.07 2.62
C ASN A 64 2.99 17.65 4.07
N LEU A 65 2.78 16.37 4.39
CA LEU A 65 2.96 15.80 5.72
C LEU A 65 4.38 15.30 5.97
N GLN A 66 5.28 15.40 5.00
CA GLN A 66 6.63 14.81 5.07
C GLN A 66 7.36 15.13 6.37
N THR A 67 7.36 16.40 6.81
CA THR A 67 8.04 16.79 8.07
C THR A 67 7.43 16.10 9.31
N GLU A 68 6.12 15.91 9.33
CA GLU A 68 5.41 15.26 10.45
C GLU A 68 5.62 13.75 10.44
N ILE A 69 5.54 13.14 9.24
CA ILE A 69 5.88 11.74 8.99
C ILE A 69 7.31 11.46 9.47
N ASP A 70 8.26 12.31 9.11
CA ASP A 70 9.65 12.21 9.53
C ASP A 70 9.79 12.22 11.05
N ALA A 71 9.05 13.08 11.74
CA ALA A 71 9.11 13.18 13.20
C ALA A 71 8.59 11.91 13.86
N ILE A 72 7.43 11.40 13.41
CA ILE A 72 6.80 10.18 13.94
C ILE A 72 7.71 8.97 13.72
N ILE A 73 8.26 8.82 12.51
CA ILE A 73 9.14 7.69 12.20
C ILE A 73 10.38 7.72 13.09
N ASN A 74 10.96 8.89 13.34
CA ASN A 74 12.12 8.99 14.23
C ASN A 74 11.79 8.59 15.66
N GLU A 75 10.57 8.85 16.13
CA GLU A 75 10.11 8.43 17.46
C GLU A 75 10.06 6.91 17.56
N HIS A 76 9.38 6.23 16.62
CA HIS A 76 9.33 4.75 16.57
C HIS A 76 10.72 4.11 16.46
N VAL A 77 11.56 4.61 15.55
CA VAL A 77 12.91 4.10 15.32
C VAL A 77 13.81 4.29 16.55
N ALA A 78 13.70 5.43 17.23
CA ALA A 78 14.43 5.69 18.47
C ALA A 78 13.99 4.76 19.60
N ASP A 79 12.69 4.47 19.71
CA ASP A 79 12.13 3.55 20.69
C ASP A 79 12.63 2.11 20.48
N TRP A 80 12.92 1.72 19.24
CA TRP A 80 13.55 0.43 18.91
C TRP A 80 15.07 0.42 19.07
N GLY A 81 15.70 1.57 19.33
CA GLY A 81 17.15 1.70 19.40
C GLY A 81 17.84 1.52 18.04
N LEU A 82 17.12 1.80 16.94
CA LEU A 82 17.63 1.73 15.58
C LEU A 82 18.07 3.12 15.09
N GLU A 83 18.87 3.15 14.03
CA GLU A 83 19.27 4.41 13.40
C GLU A 83 18.28 4.80 12.29
N ARG A 84 18.10 6.11 12.12
CA ARG A 84 17.36 6.66 10.99
C ARG A 84 18.21 6.51 9.73
N ASP A 85 17.69 5.81 8.74
CA ASP A 85 18.33 5.64 7.43
C ASP A 85 17.38 6.05 6.28
N ASP A 86 17.81 5.83 5.03
CA ASP A 86 17.07 6.04 3.79
C ASP A 86 15.83 5.12 3.71
N ARG A 87 14.80 5.48 4.49
CA ARG A 87 13.49 4.84 4.44
C ARG A 87 12.80 5.09 3.11
N GLU A 88 11.99 4.13 2.70
CA GLU A 88 11.14 4.21 1.53
C GLU A 88 9.69 3.83 1.86
N ILE A 89 8.77 4.23 0.99
CA ILE A 89 7.39 3.73 1.03
C ILE A 89 7.43 2.32 0.47
N VAL A 90 7.10 1.33 1.29
CA VAL A 90 7.06 -0.08 0.89
C VAL A 90 5.72 -0.39 0.23
N ALA A 91 4.62 0.08 0.81
CA ALA A 91 3.29 -0.14 0.29
C ALA A 91 2.31 0.94 0.79
N ILE A 92 1.22 1.14 0.06
CA ILE A 92 0.09 1.95 0.52
C ILE A 92 -1.19 1.11 0.46
N ASP A 93 -1.86 0.94 1.60
CA ASP A 93 -3.21 0.40 1.64
C ASP A 93 -4.23 1.50 1.33
N VAL A 94 -5.02 1.27 0.28
CA VAL A 94 -6.08 2.18 -0.19
C VAL A 94 -7.48 1.59 -0.03
N SER A 95 -7.64 0.52 0.76
CA SER A 95 -8.92 -0.14 1.08
C SER A 95 -10.01 0.83 1.52
N ARG A 96 -9.63 1.84 2.31
CA ARG A 96 -10.54 2.83 2.90
C ARG A 96 -10.52 4.20 2.21
N LEU A 97 -9.80 4.32 1.08
CA LEU A 97 -9.65 5.61 0.40
C LEU A 97 -10.96 6.09 -0.24
N ALA A 98 -11.74 5.18 -0.81
CA ALA A 98 -13.01 5.53 -1.43
C ALA A 98 -14.07 5.96 -0.40
N THR A 99 -14.19 5.23 0.70
CA THR A 99 -15.26 5.32 1.69
C THR A 99 -14.97 6.29 2.83
N GLU A 100 -13.75 6.26 3.36
CA GLU A 100 -13.36 7.02 4.56
C GLU A 100 -12.32 8.10 4.26
N ASN A 101 -11.86 8.17 3.02
CA ASN A 101 -10.80 9.09 2.59
C ASN A 101 -9.52 8.91 3.44
N GLN A 102 -9.23 7.64 3.72
CA GLN A 102 -8.17 7.16 4.58
C GLN A 102 -7.23 6.24 3.80
N VAL A 103 -5.95 6.33 4.10
CA VAL A 103 -4.91 5.42 3.61
C VAL A 103 -4.02 5.00 4.77
N ASP A 104 -3.39 3.84 4.62
CA ASP A 104 -2.30 3.40 5.48
C ASP A 104 -1.01 3.34 4.65
N VAL A 105 0.01 4.08 5.06
CA VAL A 105 1.28 4.20 4.35
C VAL A 105 2.36 3.47 5.14
N ALA A 106 2.84 2.35 4.59
CA ALA A 106 3.90 1.56 5.20
C ALA A 106 5.27 2.08 4.78
N TYR A 107 6.08 2.46 5.77
CA TYR A 107 7.47 2.84 5.61
C TYR A 107 8.37 1.74 6.13
N GLY A 108 9.44 1.47 5.38
CA GLY A 108 10.45 0.49 5.74
C GLY A 108 11.84 0.94 5.35
N CYS A 109 12.84 0.23 5.88
CA CYS A 109 14.23 0.38 5.52
C CYS A 109 14.91 -0.98 5.67
N GLU A 110 15.84 -1.33 4.77
CA GLU A 110 16.59 -2.60 4.84
C GLU A 110 17.26 -2.81 6.21
N GLN A 111 17.69 -1.73 6.86
CA GLN A 111 18.36 -1.78 8.17
C GLN A 111 17.41 -2.04 9.33
N TRP A 112 16.11 -1.84 9.13
CA TRP A 112 15.10 -2.09 10.15
C TRP A 112 14.69 -3.56 10.21
N ALA A 113 15.27 -4.42 9.37
CA ALA A 113 14.98 -5.85 9.31
C ALA A 113 13.47 -6.11 9.16
N ASP A 114 12.82 -6.65 10.19
CA ASP A 114 11.39 -6.95 10.22
C ASP A 114 10.55 -5.81 10.81
N TYR A 115 11.14 -4.63 11.11
CA TYR A 115 10.39 -3.47 11.60
C TYR A 115 10.00 -2.54 10.45
N GLY A 116 8.76 -2.06 10.50
CA GLY A 116 8.24 -0.98 9.64
C GLY A 116 7.47 0.04 10.47
N VAL A 117 7.18 1.21 9.89
CA VAL A 117 6.29 2.20 10.50
C VAL A 117 5.11 2.43 9.58
N ASN A 118 3.91 2.21 10.08
CA ASN A 118 2.68 2.49 9.36
C ASN A 118 2.11 3.83 9.81
N ILE A 119 1.75 4.66 8.83
CA ILE A 119 1.17 6.00 9.05
C ILE A 119 -0.22 6.05 8.42
N VAL A 120 -1.23 6.27 9.25
CA VAL A 120 -2.62 6.41 8.80
C VAL A 120 -2.91 7.88 8.51
N ILE A 121 -3.25 8.17 7.25
CA ILE A 121 -3.61 9.52 6.80
C ILE A 121 -5.10 9.53 6.46
N THR A 122 -5.87 10.35 7.17
CA THR A 122 -7.30 10.56 6.93
C THR A 122 -7.56 12.02 6.57
N ASN A 123 -8.22 12.27 5.44
CA ASN A 123 -8.52 13.63 4.97
C ASN A 123 -7.28 14.55 4.90
N GLY A 124 -6.14 14.00 4.47
CA GLY A 124 -4.87 14.73 4.36
C GLY A 124 -4.24 15.14 5.70
N ARG A 125 -4.56 14.44 6.79
CA ARG A 125 -3.93 14.61 8.10
C ARG A 125 -3.55 13.25 8.68
N ILE A 126 -2.45 13.20 9.42
CA ILE A 126 -2.08 12.01 10.17
C ILE A 126 -3.08 11.86 11.33
N THR A 127 -3.69 10.69 11.43
CA THR A 127 -4.66 10.36 12.49
C THR A 127 -4.14 9.29 13.42
N GLU A 128 -3.24 8.43 12.96
CA GLU A 128 -2.66 7.34 13.72
C GLU A 128 -1.29 6.95 13.14
N SER A 129 -0.46 6.34 13.98
CA SER A 129 0.81 5.74 13.58
C SER A 129 1.12 4.57 14.49
N TYR A 130 1.68 3.51 13.94
CA TYR A 130 2.03 2.30 14.69
C TYR A 130 3.22 1.58 14.07
N GLY A 131 3.87 0.73 14.87
CA GLY A 131 4.90 -0.17 14.36
C GLY A 131 4.27 -1.26 13.50
N GLY A 132 4.76 -1.40 12.27
CA GLY A 132 4.51 -2.54 11.40
C GLY A 132 5.54 -3.65 11.63
N ASP A 133 5.10 -4.88 11.43
CA ASP A 133 5.92 -6.09 11.31
C ASP A 133 6.10 -6.46 9.82
#